data_AF-A0A1I0FE57-F1
#
_entry.id   AF-A0A1I0FE57-F1
#
_cell.length_a   1.000
_cell.length_b   1.000
_cell.length_c   1.000
_cell.angle_alpha   90.00
_cell.angle_beta   90.00
_cell.angle_gamma   90.00
#
_symmetry.space_group_name_H-M   'P 1'
#
loop_
_entity.id
_entity.type
_entity.pdbx_description
1 polymer ?
#
loop_
_entity_poly.entity_id
_entity_poly.type
_entity_poly.pdbx_seq_one_letter_code
_entity_poly.pdbx_strand_id
1 'polypeptide(L)'
;MIPYKQLSLEDFFTDCQNKFENSKYEFLEILEQTINLDEIVLASFVLHFYASTGRPRKHQLYAMLWALLLQRIFSIPTDSLLITFLKHSQELRDFCGFDTVPDASKFTRFKQDFLPDLQSMFDSLADLTEPICHKIDTCKASMLLFDTSGIEAWVTENNPKYANRIIKQLKAFKKAKKL
;
A
#
# COMPACT_ATOMS: atom_id res chain seq x y z
N MET A 1 35.93 19.35 14.90
CA MET A 1 35.43 18.41 13.87
C MET A 1 34.40 17.52 14.54
N ILE A 2 33.13 17.59 14.12
CA ILE A 2 32.14 16.62 14.56
C ILE A 2 32.39 15.36 13.73
N PRO A 3 32.78 14.22 14.34
CA PRO A 3 32.92 12.99 13.59
C PRO A 3 31.54 12.58 13.09
N TYR A 4 31.32 12.64 11.77
CA TYR A 4 30.09 12.14 11.18
C TYR A 4 30.11 10.62 11.32
N LYS A 5 29.27 10.09 12.21
CA LYS A 5 29.03 8.65 12.29
C LYS A 5 28.31 8.26 11.00
N GLN A 6 29.03 7.63 10.07
CA GLN A 6 28.42 7.01 8.91
C GLN A 6 27.51 5.90 9.44
N LEU A 7 26.19 6.09 9.31
CA LEU A 7 25.20 5.09 9.68
C LEU A 7 25.22 3.98 8.62
N SER A 8 25.21 2.73 9.07
CA SER A 8 24.98 1.59 8.18
C SER A 8 23.49 1.52 7.82
N LEU A 9 23.16 0.72 6.80
CA LEU A 9 21.76 0.44 6.45
C LEU A 9 21.00 -0.25 7.60
N GLU A 10 21.70 -1.06 8.39
CA GLU A 10 21.16 -1.69 9.59
C GLU A 10 20.86 -0.68 10.70
N ASP A 11 21.75 0.30 10.92
CA ASP A 11 21.50 1.39 11.86
C ASP A 11 20.26 2.20 11.45
N PHE A 12 20.12 2.51 10.15
CA PHE A 12 18.97 3.24 9.62
C PHE A 12 17.67 2.44 9.77
N PHE A 13 17.71 1.15 9.44
CA PHE A 13 16.55 0.27 9.59
C PHE A 13 16.12 0.18 11.05
N THR A 14 17.07 0.00 11.97
CA THR A 14 16.81 -0.07 13.42
C THR A 14 16.23 1.23 13.95
N ASP A 15 16.76 2.39 13.52
CA ASP A 15 16.22 3.70 13.89
C ASP A 15 14.79 3.90 13.37
N CYS A 16 14.54 3.54 12.11
CA CYS A 16 13.20 3.58 11.53
C CYS A 16 12.21 2.69 12.28
N GLN A 17 12.62 1.46 12.64
CA GLN A 17 11.79 0.54 13.40
C GLN A 17 11.50 1.08 14.81
N ASN A 18 12.52 1.59 15.50
CA ASN A 18 12.35 2.20 16.82
C ASN A 18 11.39 3.39 16.78
N LYS A 19 11.50 4.25 15.76
CA LYS A 19 10.58 5.39 15.59
C LYS A 19 9.18 4.94 15.23
N PHE A 20 9.03 3.94 14.36
CA PHE A 20 7.74 3.37 14.05
C PHE A 20 7.01 2.83 15.30
N GLU A 21 7.75 2.17 16.20
CA GLU A 21 7.19 1.61 17.43
C GLU A 21 6.94 2.67 18.53
N ASN A 22 7.84 3.64 18.69
CA ASN A 22 7.87 4.54 19.85
C ASN A 22 7.42 5.98 19.54
N SER A 23 7.52 6.45 18.29
CA SER A 23 7.21 7.84 17.91
C SER A 23 6.58 7.91 16.52
N LYS A 24 5.24 7.78 16.47
CA LYS A 24 4.48 7.80 15.22
C LYS A 24 4.65 9.10 14.43
N TYR A 25 4.84 10.23 15.11
CA TYR A 25 5.05 11.53 14.46
C TYR A 25 6.41 11.61 13.78
N GLU A 26 7.48 11.20 14.46
CA GLU A 26 8.81 11.13 13.86
C GLU A 26 8.85 10.15 12.68
N PHE A 27 8.08 9.06 12.76
CA PHE A 27 7.95 8.15 11.63
C PHE A 27 7.29 8.81 10.42
N LEU A 28 6.21 9.57 10.61
CA LEU A 28 5.57 10.32 9.53
C LEU A 28 6.52 11.39 8.93
N GLU A 29 7.26 12.10 9.77
CA GLU A 29 8.26 13.09 9.32
C GLU A 29 9.36 12.42 8.46
N ILE A 30 9.81 11.22 8.84
CA ILE A 30 10.75 10.45 8.00
C ILE A 30 10.14 10.15 6.63
N LEU A 31 8.88 9.72 6.58
CA LEU A 31 8.23 9.43 5.29
C LEU A 31 8.19 10.68 4.40
N GLU A 32 7.82 11.84 4.96
CA GLU A 32 7.76 13.10 4.22
C GLU A 32 9.15 13.54 3.71
N GLN A 33 10.19 13.35 4.51
CA GLN A 33 11.57 13.70 4.14
C GLN A 33 12.19 12.73 3.12
N THR A 34 11.71 11.48 3.05
CA THR A 34 12.32 10.42 2.25
C THR A 34 11.58 10.11 0.96
N ILE A 35 10.25 10.30 0.92
CA ILE A 35 9.43 10.01 -0.25
C ILE A 35 9.03 11.33 -0.90
N ASN A 36 9.68 11.64 -2.02
CA ASN A 36 9.32 12.80 -2.84
C ASN A 36 8.27 12.41 -3.90
N LEU A 37 6.99 12.74 -3.65
CA LEU A 37 5.93 12.46 -4.63
C LEU A 37 6.09 13.23 -5.94
N ASP A 38 6.76 14.39 -5.95
CA ASP A 38 7.01 15.14 -7.19
C ASP A 38 7.99 14.43 -8.13
N GLU A 39 8.88 13.58 -7.60
CA GLU A 39 9.80 12.76 -8.39
C GLU A 39 9.14 11.48 -8.90
N ILE A 40 8.19 10.93 -8.14
CA ILE A 40 7.58 9.62 -8.41
C ILE A 40 6.32 9.76 -9.27
N VAL A 41 5.54 10.82 -9.07
CA VAL A 41 4.29 11.03 -9.79
C VAL A 41 4.55 11.69 -11.13
N LEU A 42 4.29 10.95 -12.21
CA LEU A 42 4.43 11.45 -13.58
C LEU A 42 3.50 12.64 -13.85
N ALA A 43 3.99 13.62 -14.62
CA ALA A 43 3.20 14.78 -15.03
C ALA A 43 1.90 14.40 -15.77
N SER A 44 1.90 13.30 -16.52
CA SER A 44 0.71 12.76 -17.19
C SER A 44 -0.39 12.39 -16.18
N PHE A 45 -0.03 11.80 -15.04
CA PHE A 45 -0.97 11.47 -13.97
C PHE A 45 -1.57 12.76 -13.38
N VAL A 46 -0.74 13.75 -13.08
CA VAL A 46 -1.21 15.05 -12.57
C VAL A 46 -2.21 15.68 -13.55
N LEU A 47 -1.87 15.72 -14.85
CA LEU A 47 -2.75 16.26 -15.89
C LEU A 47 -4.06 15.48 -16.00
N HIS A 48 -4.00 14.15 -15.99
CA HIS A 48 -5.19 13.30 -16.05
C HIS A 48 -6.09 13.48 -14.81
N PHE A 49 -5.49 13.55 -13.61
CA PHE A 49 -6.22 13.76 -12.38
C PHE A 49 -6.88 15.14 -12.32
N TYR A 50 -6.25 16.19 -12.83
CA TYR A 50 -6.84 17.54 -12.83
C TYR A 50 -7.61 17.88 -14.11
N ALA A 51 -7.70 16.96 -15.08
CA ALA A 51 -8.52 17.13 -16.27
C ALA A 51 -9.99 17.43 -15.89
N SER A 52 -10.61 18.35 -16.64
CA SER A 52 -11.98 18.79 -16.38
C SER A 52 -12.96 17.62 -16.49
N THR A 53 -13.66 17.31 -15.39
CA THR A 53 -14.69 16.26 -15.33
C THR A 53 -16.08 16.84 -15.05
N GLY A 54 -16.24 18.17 -15.19
CA GLY A 54 -17.50 18.88 -14.93
C GLY A 54 -17.88 19.00 -13.45
N ARG A 55 -17.08 18.46 -12.52
CA ARG A 55 -17.24 18.63 -11.07
C ARG A 55 -15.89 18.92 -10.41
N PRO A 56 -15.80 19.86 -9.47
CA PRO A 56 -14.56 20.10 -8.75
C PRO A 56 -14.22 18.87 -7.90
N ARG A 57 -12.97 18.43 -7.97
CA ARG A 57 -12.45 17.37 -7.10
C ARG A 57 -12.20 17.97 -5.71
N LYS A 58 -12.79 17.36 -4.69
CA LYS A 58 -12.66 17.82 -3.29
C LYS A 58 -11.31 17.44 -2.66
N HIS A 59 -10.79 16.27 -3.03
CA HIS A 59 -9.56 15.71 -2.48
C HIS A 59 -8.45 15.85 -3.52
N GLN A 60 -7.26 16.28 -3.08
CA GLN A 60 -6.08 16.46 -3.92
C GLN A 60 -5.44 15.11 -4.29
N LEU A 61 -4.68 15.07 -5.38
CA LEU A 61 -4.01 13.85 -5.85
C LEU A 61 -3.07 13.30 -4.77
N TYR A 62 -2.15 14.13 -4.27
CA TYR A 62 -1.13 13.69 -3.31
C TYR A 62 -1.74 13.23 -1.99
N ALA A 63 -2.86 13.82 -1.57
CA ALA A 63 -3.57 13.37 -0.38
C ALA A 63 -4.11 11.95 -0.52
N MET A 64 -4.68 11.63 -1.69
CA MET A 64 -5.14 10.27 -1.98
C MET A 64 -3.98 9.29 -2.08
N LEU A 65 -2.86 9.69 -2.70
CA LEU A 65 -1.66 8.85 -2.82
C LEU A 65 -1.04 8.56 -1.46
N TRP A 66 -0.82 9.58 -0.62
CA TRP A 66 -0.30 9.41 0.74
C TRP A 66 -1.15 8.45 1.57
N ALA A 67 -2.47 8.59 1.51
CA ALA A 67 -3.38 7.71 2.21
C ALA A 67 -3.22 6.24 1.79
N LEU A 68 -3.06 5.97 0.48
CA LEU A 68 -2.84 4.62 -0.05
C LEU A 68 -1.44 4.10 0.26
N LEU A 69 -0.41 4.95 0.25
CA LEU A 69 0.95 4.59 0.66
C LEU A 69 0.98 4.21 2.14
N LEU A 70 0.38 5.03 3.01
CA LEU A 70 0.23 4.70 4.44
C LEU A 70 -0.55 3.41 4.65
N GLN A 71 -1.60 3.17 3.85
CA GLN A 71 -2.34 1.90 3.89
C GLN A 71 -1.40 0.70 3.67
N ARG A 72 -0.43 0.81 2.74
CA ARG A 72 0.55 -0.25 2.47
C ARG A 72 1.65 -0.33 3.52
N ILE A 73 2.24 0.80 3.90
CA ILE A 73 3.32 0.87 4.89
C ILE A 73 2.86 0.29 6.24
N PHE A 74 1.66 0.66 6.69
CA PHE A 74 1.08 0.14 7.94
C PHE A 74 0.36 -1.20 7.78
N SER A 75 0.43 -1.82 6.60
CA SER A 75 -0.23 -3.09 6.31
C SER A 75 -1.72 -3.09 6.68
N ILE A 76 -2.41 -1.97 6.43
CA ILE A 76 -3.83 -1.81 6.71
C ILE A 76 -4.62 -2.60 5.66
N PRO A 77 -5.33 -3.67 6.04
CA PRO A 77 -5.89 -4.64 5.09
C PRO A 77 -7.06 -4.12 4.25
N THR A 78 -7.80 -3.10 4.71
CA THR A 78 -9.02 -2.66 4.05
C THR A 78 -9.16 -1.13 4.02
N ASP A 79 -9.87 -0.63 3.00
CA ASP A 79 -10.20 0.80 2.89
C ASP A 79 -11.08 1.27 4.06
N SER A 80 -11.97 0.41 4.55
CA SER A 80 -12.82 0.73 5.70
C SER A 80 -12.00 0.98 6.97
N LEU A 81 -10.94 0.20 7.18
CA LEU A 81 -10.05 0.37 8.32
C LEU A 81 -9.16 1.60 8.14
N LEU A 82 -8.65 1.85 6.92
CA LEU A 82 -7.95 3.09 6.59
C LEU A 82 -8.79 4.33 6.90
N ILE A 83 -10.05 4.34 6.45
CA ILE A 83 -11.00 5.43 6.72
C ILE A 83 -11.24 5.60 8.22
N THR A 84 -11.31 4.50 8.98
CA THR A 84 -11.46 4.54 10.43
C THR A 84 -10.25 5.22 11.07
N PHE A 85 -9.03 4.85 10.69
CA PHE A 85 -7.81 5.52 11.16
C PHE A 85 -7.80 7.01 10.81
N LEU A 86 -8.11 7.35 9.56
CA LEU A 86 -8.20 8.74 9.12
C LEU A 86 -9.29 9.53 9.85
N LYS A 87 -10.37 8.91 10.32
CA LYS A 87 -11.39 9.60 11.13
C LYS A 87 -10.94 9.86 12.56
N HIS A 88 -10.14 8.97 13.13
CA HIS A 88 -9.75 9.04 14.55
C HIS A 88 -8.40 9.69 14.80
N SER A 89 -7.51 9.76 13.81
CA SER A 89 -6.22 10.44 13.93
C SER A 89 -6.22 11.73 13.11
N GLN A 90 -6.08 12.86 13.80
CA GLN A 90 -5.89 14.16 13.14
C GLN A 90 -4.54 14.20 12.43
N GLU A 91 -3.54 13.57 13.03
CA GLU A 91 -2.17 13.50 12.54
C GLU A 91 -2.09 12.86 11.15
N LEU A 92 -2.75 11.72 10.96
CA LEU A 92 -2.79 11.06 9.66
C LEU A 92 -3.55 11.88 8.63
N ARG A 93 -4.57 12.66 9.04
CA ARG A 93 -5.27 13.57 8.13
C ARG A 93 -4.39 14.73 7.71
N ASP A 94 -3.71 15.35 8.67
CA ASP A 94 -2.82 16.49 8.43
C ASP A 94 -1.66 16.08 7.55
N PHE A 95 -1.04 14.94 7.85
CA PHE A 95 0.03 14.36 7.04
C PHE A 95 -0.42 14.10 5.58
N CYS A 96 -1.62 13.55 5.38
CA CYS A 96 -2.14 13.38 4.02
C CYS A 96 -2.59 14.71 3.39
N GLY A 97 -2.88 15.77 4.16
CA GLY A 97 -3.50 16.99 3.66
C GLY A 97 -5.01 16.86 3.41
N PHE A 98 -5.74 16.12 4.26
CA PHE A 98 -7.20 16.01 4.18
C PHE A 98 -7.93 16.97 5.12
N ASP A 99 -8.62 17.96 4.55
CA ASP A 99 -9.60 18.76 5.30
C ASP A 99 -10.82 17.91 5.73
N THR A 100 -11.19 16.94 4.90
CA THR A 100 -12.27 16.00 5.17
C THR A 100 -11.88 14.61 4.69
N VAL A 101 -12.25 13.58 5.46
CA VAL A 101 -11.92 12.19 5.15
C VAL A 101 -12.74 11.72 3.93
N PRO A 102 -12.10 11.19 2.87
CA PRO A 102 -12.81 10.58 1.75
C PRO A 102 -13.63 9.37 2.19
N ASP A 103 -14.79 9.16 1.57
CA ASP A 103 -15.57 7.94 1.78
C ASP A 103 -14.99 6.74 1.00
N ALA A 104 -15.51 5.54 1.28
CA ALA A 104 -15.06 4.31 0.62
C ALA A 104 -15.25 4.33 -0.90
N SER A 105 -16.30 5.01 -1.39
CA SER A 105 -16.55 5.13 -2.83
C SER A 105 -15.50 6.00 -3.52
N LYS A 106 -14.97 7.02 -2.83
CA LYS A 106 -13.87 7.86 -3.33
C LYS A 106 -12.58 7.07 -3.49
N PHE A 107 -12.20 6.28 -2.49
CA PHE A 107 -11.02 5.41 -2.60
C PHE A 107 -11.19 4.36 -3.69
N THR A 108 -12.37 3.75 -3.79
CA THR A 108 -12.66 2.75 -4.83
C THR A 108 -12.55 3.36 -6.22
N ARG A 109 -13.22 4.50 -6.47
CA ARG A 109 -13.16 5.19 -7.77
C ARG A 109 -11.76 5.67 -8.11
N PHE A 110 -11.04 6.24 -7.14
CA PHE A 110 -9.66 6.67 -7.38
C PHE A 110 -8.78 5.51 -7.85
N LYS A 111 -8.83 4.36 -7.17
CA LYS A 111 -8.05 3.17 -7.56
C LYS A 111 -8.46 2.61 -8.93
N GLN A 112 -9.73 2.72 -9.31
CA GLN A 112 -10.24 2.21 -10.58
C GLN A 112 -9.94 3.17 -11.74
N ASP A 113 -10.30 4.44 -11.58
CA ASP A 113 -10.23 5.46 -12.63
C ASP A 113 -8.77 5.80 -13.00
N PHE A 114 -7.84 5.67 -12.03
CA PHE A 114 -6.42 5.98 -12.19
C PHE A 114 -5.52 4.75 -12.12
N LEU A 115 -6.07 3.54 -12.32
CA LEU A 115 -5.26 2.32 -12.29
C LEU A 115 -4.04 2.38 -13.24
N PRO A 116 -4.17 2.83 -14.51
CA PRO A 116 -3.02 2.90 -15.41
C PRO A 116 -1.98 3.93 -14.96
N ASP A 117 -2.43 5.04 -14.36
CA ASP A 117 -1.54 6.08 -13.85
C ASP A 117 -0.79 5.61 -12.61
N LEU A 118 -1.46 4.91 -11.69
CA LEU A 118 -0.86 4.27 -10.52
C LEU A 118 0.18 3.23 -10.93
N GLN A 119 -0.13 2.42 -11.95
CA GLN A 119 0.84 1.47 -12.51
C GLN A 119 2.08 2.21 -13.03
N SER A 120 1.88 3.23 -13.87
CA SER A 120 2.99 4.01 -14.44
C SER A 120 3.84 4.71 -13.37
N MET A 121 3.21 5.17 -12.28
CA MET A 121 3.89 5.73 -11.11
C MET A 121 4.78 4.69 -10.42
N PHE A 122 4.30 3.46 -10.22
CA PHE A 122 5.11 2.38 -9.64
C PHE A 122 6.21 1.90 -10.58
N ASP A 123 5.96 1.85 -11.89
CA ASP A 123 6.97 1.54 -12.90
C ASP A 123 8.09 2.59 -12.86
N SER A 124 7.74 3.89 -12.78
CA SER A 124 8.71 4.98 -12.63
C SER A 124 9.51 4.86 -11.32
N LEU A 125 8.90 4.39 -10.24
CA LEU A 125 9.61 4.16 -8.98
C LEU A 125 10.64 3.01 -9.11
N ALA A 126 10.30 1.96 -9.86
CA ALA A 126 11.23 0.88 -10.16
C ALA A 126 12.42 1.40 -10.98
N ASP A 127 12.17 2.22 -12.00
CA ASP A 127 13.21 2.85 -12.82
C ASP A 127 14.15 3.75 -11.99
N LEU A 128 13.61 4.49 -11.02
CA LEU A 128 14.41 5.34 -10.12
C LEU A 128 15.29 4.51 -9.17
N THR A 129 14.78 3.37 -8.70
CA THR A 129 15.43 2.56 -7.67
C THR A 129 16.38 1.50 -8.24
N GLU A 130 16.15 1.01 -9.46
CA GLU A 130 16.97 -0.01 -10.11
C GLU A 130 18.48 0.36 -10.14
N PRO A 131 18.89 1.56 -10.60
CA PRO A 131 20.31 1.93 -10.61
C PRO A 131 20.93 2.00 -9.22
N ILE A 132 20.14 2.36 -8.20
CA ILE A 132 20.59 2.42 -6.80
C ILE A 132 20.83 0.99 -6.29
N CYS A 133 19.91 0.08 -6.55
CA CYS A 133 20.04 -1.34 -6.21
C CYS A 133 21.28 -1.96 -6.85
N HIS A 134 21.54 -1.69 -8.13
CA HIS A 134 22.74 -2.18 -8.82
C HIS A 134 24.05 -1.63 -8.24
N LYS A 135 24.06 -0.36 -7.77
CA LYS A 135 25.21 0.23 -7.08
C LYS A 135 25.48 -0.40 -5.72
N ILE A 136 24.44 -0.86 -5.02
CA ILE A 136 24.56 -1.52 -3.71
C ILE A 136 25.08 -2.96 -3.88
N ASP A 137 24.38 -3.76 -4.69
CA ASP A 137 24.73 -5.15 -4.95
C ASP A 137 24.12 -5.60 -6.29
N THR A 138 24.94 -5.58 -7.34
CA THR A 138 24.53 -5.98 -8.69
C THR A 138 24.02 -7.42 -8.75
N CYS A 139 24.59 -8.34 -7.96
CA CYS A 139 24.18 -9.74 -7.97
C CYS A 139 22.75 -9.88 -7.44
N LYS A 140 22.46 -9.26 -6.27
CA LYS A 140 21.11 -9.27 -5.68
C LYS A 140 20.10 -8.50 -6.51
N ALA A 141 20.48 -7.34 -7.06
CA ALA A 141 19.59 -6.54 -7.91
C ALA A 141 19.18 -7.27 -9.19
N SER A 142 20.04 -8.16 -9.70
CA SER A 142 19.76 -8.97 -10.90
C SER A 142 18.90 -10.21 -10.61
N MET A 143 18.56 -10.49 -9.34
CA MET A 143 17.72 -11.63 -8.97
C MET A 143 16.24 -11.30 -9.18
N LEU A 144 15.55 -12.13 -9.97
CA LEU A 144 14.09 -12.10 -10.06
C LEU A 144 13.48 -12.81 -8.84
N LEU A 145 12.89 -12.02 -7.95
CA LEU A 145 12.08 -12.53 -6.84
C LEU A 145 10.62 -12.61 -7.28
N PHE A 146 10.08 -13.82 -7.34
CA PHE A 146 8.65 -14.04 -7.54
C PHE A 146 7.96 -14.10 -6.18
N ASP A 147 7.21 -13.06 -5.83
CA ASP A 147 6.32 -13.13 -4.67
C ASP A 147 5.10 -14.00 -5.01
N THR A 148 5.09 -15.23 -4.50
CA THR A 148 4.00 -16.17 -4.71
C THR A 148 2.88 -16.02 -3.67
N SER A 149 3.01 -15.10 -2.70
CA SER A 149 2.05 -14.95 -1.60
C SER A 149 0.65 -14.50 -2.07
N GLY A 150 0.54 -13.94 -3.29
CA GLY A 150 -0.73 -13.60 -3.94
C GLY A 150 -1.26 -14.63 -4.95
N ILE A 151 -0.55 -15.74 -5.17
CA ILE A 151 -0.99 -16.79 -6.11
C ILE A 151 -1.91 -17.76 -5.37
N GLU A 152 -3.22 -17.54 -5.46
CA GLU A 152 -4.19 -18.55 -5.06
C GLU A 152 -4.24 -19.65 -6.13
N ALA A 153 -3.74 -20.84 -5.79
CA ALA A 153 -3.91 -22.01 -6.66
C ALA A 153 -5.41 -22.31 -6.80
N TRP A 154 -5.90 -22.40 -8.04
CA TRP A 154 -7.28 -22.77 -8.33
C TRP A 154 -7.50 -24.27 -8.10
N VAL A 155 -7.57 -24.67 -6.83
CA VAL A 155 -7.90 -26.03 -6.41
C VAL A 155 -9.38 -26.13 -6.03
N THR A 156 -9.97 -27.30 -6.26
CA THR A 156 -11.39 -27.57 -6.00
C THR A 156 -11.80 -27.25 -4.56
N GLU A 157 -10.86 -27.41 -3.63
CA GLU A 157 -10.96 -27.21 -2.18
C GLU A 157 -11.18 -25.75 -1.80
N ASN A 158 -10.67 -24.79 -2.60
CA ASN A 158 -10.82 -23.36 -2.35
C ASN A 158 -12.23 -22.85 -2.71
N ASN A 159 -13.07 -23.67 -3.33
CA ASN A 159 -14.46 -23.33 -3.63
C ASN A 159 -15.38 -23.66 -2.43
N PRO A 160 -16.12 -22.68 -1.87
CA PRO A 160 -17.06 -22.93 -0.76
C PRO A 160 -18.12 -24.00 -1.07
N LYS A 161 -18.44 -24.23 -2.36
CA LYS A 161 -19.37 -25.29 -2.79
C LYS A 161 -18.79 -26.69 -2.55
N TYR A 162 -17.48 -26.87 -2.65
CA TYR A 162 -16.81 -28.14 -2.39
C TYR A 162 -16.94 -28.53 -0.92
N ALA A 163 -16.59 -27.62 0.01
CA ALA A 163 -16.75 -27.85 1.44
C ALA A 163 -18.21 -28.17 1.80
N ASN A 164 -19.18 -27.40 1.26
CA ASN A 164 -20.60 -27.65 1.47
C ASN A 164 -21.05 -29.03 0.95
N ARG A 165 -20.51 -29.50 -0.18
CA ARG A 165 -20.78 -30.83 -0.73
C ARG A 165 -20.27 -31.93 0.21
N ILE A 166 -19.02 -31.82 0.68
CA ILE A 166 -18.42 -32.76 1.64
C ILE A 166 -19.25 -32.81 2.94
N ILE A 167 -19.62 -31.65 3.49
CA ILE A 167 -20.47 -31.56 4.69
C ILE A 167 -21.80 -32.29 4.48
N LYS A 168 -22.45 -32.11 3.32
CA LYS A 168 -23.71 -32.82 3.00
C LYS A 168 -23.51 -34.33 2.94
N GLN A 169 -22.44 -34.80 2.30
CA GLN A 169 -22.12 -36.24 2.22
C GLN A 169 -21.87 -36.84 3.61
N LEU A 170 -21.12 -36.15 4.47
CA LEU A 170 -20.87 -36.59 5.85
C LEU A 170 -22.16 -36.64 6.68
N LYS A 171 -23.04 -35.65 6.55
CA LYS A 171 -24.36 -35.65 7.21
C LYS A 171 -25.23 -36.81 6.73
N ALA A 172 -25.24 -37.09 5.43
CA ALA A 172 -25.99 -38.21 4.85
C ALA A 172 -25.44 -39.57 5.34
N PHE A 173 -24.12 -39.71 5.37
CA PHE A 173 -23.44 -40.91 5.88
C PHE A 173 -23.75 -41.17 7.35
N LYS A 174 -23.66 -40.13 8.20
CA LYS A 174 -24.03 -40.21 9.62
C LYS A 174 -25.47 -40.70 9.80
N LYS A 175 -26.42 -40.12 9.04
CA LYS A 175 -27.83 -40.52 9.05
C LYS A 175 -28.03 -41.98 8.62
N ALA A 176 -27.31 -42.43 7.59
CA ALA A 176 -27.40 -43.80 7.10
C ALA A 176 -26.81 -44.83 8.08
N LYS A 177 -25.77 -44.44 8.85
CA LYS A 177 -25.10 -45.31 9.82
C LYS A 177 -25.67 -45.22 11.25
N LYS A 178 -26.68 -44.36 11.50
CA LYS A 178 -27.27 -44.10 12.84
C LYS A 178 -26.22 -43.74 13.91
N LEU A 179 -25.17 -43.05 13.51
CA LEU A 179 -24.18 -42.42 14.41
C LEU A 179 -24.66 -41.04 14.87
#